data_AF-A0A8U0PMI7-F1
#
_entry.id   AF-A0A8U0PMI7-F1
#
_cell.length_a   1.000
_cell.length_b   1.000
_cell.length_c   1.000
_cell.angle_alpha   90.00
_cell.angle_beta   90.00
_cell.angle_gamma   90.00
#
_symmetry.space_group_name_H-M   'P 1'
#
loop_
_entity.id
_entity.type
_entity.pdbx_description
1 polymer ?
#
loop_
_entity_poly.entity_id
_entity_poly.type
_entity_poly.pdbx_seq_one_letter_code
_entity_poly.pdbx_strand_id
1 'polypeptide(L)'
;MSETGEATLRIVGVTSEDDSVSTCIAANDLGSVTSSASLRVLVVSSDGVRVSWKDNFESHYTEVAELGRGRFSVVKRCEHKSTKRTVAVKLVNKKLMKRDQVTQELSLLQRLQHTHLVTLLDTYETLSSYALVMEMVDQGHLLYYIVSWGNVATLL
;
A
#
# COMPACT_ATOMS: atom_id res chain seq x y z
N MET A 1 21.94 36.90 -10.68
CA MET A 1 21.98 35.42 -10.64
C MET A 1 21.19 35.02 -9.41
N SER A 2 20.07 34.34 -9.58
CA SER A 2 19.22 33.93 -8.46
C SER A 2 19.91 32.77 -7.76
N GLU A 3 20.43 32.98 -6.54
CA GLU A 3 20.86 31.88 -5.68
C GLU A 3 19.61 31.08 -5.32
N THR A 4 19.44 29.91 -5.94
CA THR A 4 18.46 28.93 -5.47
C THR A 4 18.95 28.40 -4.14
N GLY A 5 18.37 28.91 -3.04
CA GLY A 5 18.62 28.37 -1.71
C GLY A 5 18.09 26.95 -1.61
N GLU A 6 18.96 25.99 -1.31
CA GLU A 6 18.59 24.62 -1.00
C GLU A 6 18.44 24.48 0.52
N ALA A 7 17.33 23.88 0.96
CA ALA A 7 17.10 23.55 2.36
C ALA A 7 16.75 22.06 2.48
N THR A 8 17.49 21.32 3.30
CA THR A 8 17.28 19.89 3.51
C THR A 8 16.48 19.63 4.79
N LEU A 9 15.33 18.95 4.69
CA LEU A 9 14.61 18.41 5.84
C LEU A 9 15.13 16.99 6.15
N ARG A 10 15.72 16.79 7.34
CA ARG A 10 16.18 15.48 7.79
C ARG A 10 15.35 15.01 8.99
N ILE A 11 14.64 13.90 8.81
CA ILE A 11 13.86 13.25 9.87
C ILE A 11 14.73 12.12 10.46
N VAL A 12 14.92 12.10 11.77
CA VAL A 12 15.81 11.15 12.48
C VAL A 12 14.98 10.38 13.52
N GLY A 13 15.31 9.11 13.77
CA GLY A 13 14.60 8.29 14.76
C GLY A 13 13.24 7.77 14.30
N VAL A 14 13.00 7.76 12.99
CA VAL A 14 11.73 7.36 12.39
C VAL A 14 11.48 5.87 12.55
N THR A 15 10.25 5.52 12.93
CA THR A 15 9.76 4.15 13.14
C THR A 15 8.71 3.79 12.11
N SER A 16 8.30 2.52 12.03
CA SER A 16 7.22 2.10 11.13
C SER A 16 5.83 2.65 11.48
N GLU A 17 5.69 3.28 12.65
CA GLU A 17 4.45 3.95 13.05
C GLU A 17 4.34 5.37 12.45
N ASP A 18 5.45 5.91 11.94
CA ASP A 18 5.52 7.24 11.35
C ASP A 18 5.13 7.21 9.85
N ASP A 19 3.85 6.96 9.55
CA ASP A 19 3.24 7.14 8.23
C ASP A 19 2.54 8.50 8.18
N SER A 20 3.30 9.55 7.88
CA SER A 20 2.79 10.93 7.88
C SER A 20 3.17 11.71 6.63
N VAL A 21 2.30 12.67 6.27
CA VAL A 21 2.58 13.65 5.21
C VAL A 21 3.29 14.84 5.84
N SER A 22 4.54 15.07 5.42
CA SER A 22 5.29 16.28 5.79
C SER A 22 5.01 17.37 4.76
N THR A 23 4.60 18.55 5.23
CA THR A 23 4.39 19.73 4.38
C THR A 23 5.38 20.82 4.76
N CYS A 24 6.21 21.24 3.81
CA CYS A 24 7.04 22.42 3.95
C CYS A 24 6.28 23.65 3.43
N ILE A 25 6.36 24.75 4.17
CA ILE A 25 5.72 26.03 3.83
C ILE A 25 6.82 27.08 3.77
N ALA A 26 6.93 27.75 2.63
CA ALA A 26 7.75 28.95 2.48
C ALA A 26 6.82 30.16 2.38
N ALA A 27 6.95 31.12 3.30
CA ALA A 27 6.09 32.29 3.37
C ALA A 27 6.90 33.59 3.51
N ASN A 28 6.38 34.68 2.95
CA ASN A 28 6.82 36.05 3.17
C ASN A 28 5.59 36.96 3.37
N ASP A 29 5.81 38.26 3.57
CA ASP A 29 4.73 39.24 3.80
C ASP A 29 3.72 39.35 2.65
N LEU A 30 4.03 38.78 1.47
CA LEU A 30 3.20 38.80 0.27
C LEU A 30 2.46 37.49 0.01
N GLY A 31 2.77 36.40 0.72
CA GLY A 31 2.09 35.12 0.56
C GLY A 31 2.93 33.91 0.91
N SER A 32 2.40 32.72 0.62
CA SER A 32 3.08 31.45 0.89
C SER A 32 2.95 30.45 -0.25
N VAL A 33 3.93 29.55 -0.35
CA VAL A 33 3.91 28.36 -1.20
C VAL A 33 4.19 27.14 -0.34
N THR A 34 3.61 26.00 -0.72
CA THR A 34 3.76 24.75 0.03
C THR A 34 4.18 23.61 -0.88
N SER A 35 4.99 22.70 -0.35
CA SER A 35 5.27 21.40 -0.97
C SER A 35 5.08 20.30 0.05
N SER A 36 4.46 19.20 -0.37
CA SER A 36 4.14 18.07 0.52
C SER A 36 4.80 16.80 -0.01
N ALA A 37 5.33 16.00 0.91
CA ALA A 37 5.85 14.67 0.63
C ALA A 37 5.32 13.68 1.67
N SER A 38 4.90 12.51 1.21
CA SER A 38 4.50 11.40 2.07
C SER A 38 5.72 10.52 2.31
N LEU A 39 6.06 10.28 3.57
CA LEU A 39 7.17 9.41 3.95
C LEU A 39 6.61 8.18 4.66
N ARG A 40 7.06 6.99 4.23
CA ARG A 40 6.71 5.70 4.86
C ARG A 40 7.98 4.94 5.21
N VAL A 41 8.10 4.57 6.48
CA VAL A 41 9.21 3.75 6.96
C VAL A 41 8.75 2.31 7.10
N LEU A 42 9.43 1.41 6.39
CA LEU A 42 9.15 -0.02 6.43
C LEU A 42 10.23 -0.71 7.27
N VAL A 43 9.82 -1.55 8.21
CA VAL A 43 10.73 -2.43 8.94
C VAL A 43 11.19 -3.57 8.03
N VAL A 44 12.46 -3.53 7.62
CA VAL A 44 13.11 -4.65 6.93
C VAL A 44 13.92 -5.42 7.96
N SER A 45 13.38 -6.55 8.42
CA SER A 45 14.16 -7.51 9.22
C SER A 45 14.98 -8.40 8.29
N SER A 46 16.23 -8.67 8.64
CA SER A 46 17.14 -9.59 7.92
C SER A 46 16.62 -11.02 7.84
N ASP A 47 15.66 -11.38 8.71
CA ASP A 47 15.16 -12.76 8.89
C ASP A 47 13.83 -13.04 8.16
N GLY A 48 13.51 -12.20 7.17
CA GLY A 48 12.24 -12.26 6.44
C GLY A 48 11.40 -11.03 6.69
N VAL A 49 10.61 -10.66 5.68
CA VAL A 49 9.70 -9.52 5.75
C VAL A 49 8.69 -9.74 6.87
N ARG A 50 8.77 -8.95 7.94
CA ARG A 50 7.75 -8.92 9.00
C ARG A 50 6.57 -8.10 8.51
N VAL A 51 5.56 -8.77 7.97
CA VAL A 51 4.27 -8.13 7.60
C VAL A 51 3.45 -7.90 8.87
N SER A 52 3.07 -6.65 9.12
CA SER A 52 2.20 -6.26 10.23
C SER A 52 0.73 -6.41 9.84
N TRP A 53 0.06 -7.43 10.38
CA TRP A 53 -1.35 -7.69 10.11
C TRP A 53 -2.23 -6.92 11.10
N LYS A 54 -3.00 -5.96 10.60
CA LYS A 54 -3.96 -5.18 11.40
C LYS A 54 -5.31 -5.89 11.46
N ASP A 55 -6.11 -5.60 12.49
CA ASP A 55 -7.50 -6.08 12.58
C ASP A 55 -8.49 -4.99 12.12
N ASN A 56 -9.79 -5.31 12.13
CA ASN A 56 -10.88 -4.35 11.90
C ASN A 56 -10.77 -3.61 10.54
N PHE A 57 -10.57 -4.35 9.46
CA PHE A 57 -10.52 -3.81 8.09
C PHE A 57 -11.77 -2.96 7.78
N GLU A 58 -12.94 -3.47 8.17
CA GLU A 58 -14.25 -2.87 7.92
C GLU A 58 -14.43 -1.54 8.67
N SER A 59 -13.61 -1.25 9.68
CA SER A 59 -13.60 0.07 10.35
C SER A 59 -12.93 1.14 9.50
N HIS A 60 -11.97 0.77 8.64
CA HIS A 60 -11.13 1.70 7.88
C HIS A 60 -11.55 1.82 6.42
N TYR A 61 -12.10 0.76 5.83
CA TYR A 61 -12.43 0.70 4.41
C TYR A 61 -13.89 0.31 4.18
N THR A 62 -14.44 0.80 3.07
CA THR A 62 -15.76 0.39 2.56
C THR A 62 -15.56 -0.29 1.21
N GLU A 63 -16.13 -1.49 1.04
CA GLU A 63 -16.12 -2.17 -0.25
C GLU A 63 -17.08 -1.48 -1.23
N VAL A 64 -16.63 -1.28 -2.48
CA VAL A 64 -17.39 -0.57 -3.52
C VAL A 64 -17.81 -1.51 -4.64
N ALA A 65 -16.89 -2.30 -5.19
CA ALA A 65 -17.15 -3.20 -6.31
C ALA A 65 -16.15 -4.34 -6.37
N GLU A 66 -16.54 -5.50 -6.89
CA GLU A 66 -15.58 -6.55 -7.29
C GLU A 66 -14.87 -6.12 -8.58
N LEU A 67 -13.55 -6.18 -8.57
CA LEU A 67 -12.68 -5.87 -9.71
C LEU A 67 -12.28 -7.12 -10.48
N GLY A 68 -12.19 -8.25 -9.77
CA GLY A 68 -11.94 -9.55 -10.37
C GLY A 68 -11.75 -10.65 -9.33
N ARG A 69 -11.68 -11.89 -9.80
CA ARG A 69 -11.63 -13.09 -8.96
C ARG A 69 -10.58 -14.05 -9.50
N GLY A 70 -9.69 -14.48 -8.61
CA GLY A 70 -8.73 -15.54 -8.86
C GLY A 70 -9.09 -16.83 -8.12
N ARG A 71 -8.21 -17.82 -8.20
CA ARG A 71 -8.42 -19.15 -7.59
C ARG A 71 -8.55 -19.10 -6.06
N PHE A 72 -7.73 -18.28 -5.41
CA PHE A 72 -7.64 -18.22 -3.94
C PHE A 72 -8.12 -16.89 -3.36
N SER A 73 -8.52 -15.94 -4.21
CA SER A 73 -8.78 -14.57 -3.77
C SER A 73 -9.80 -13.84 -4.64
N VAL A 74 -10.38 -12.79 -4.06
CA VAL A 74 -11.18 -11.79 -4.78
C VAL A 74 -10.51 -10.44 -4.63
N VAL A 75 -10.46 -9.68 -5.71
CA VAL A 75 -9.95 -8.32 -5.73
C VAL A 75 -11.14 -7.38 -5.78
N LYS A 76 -11.21 -6.42 -4.85
CA LYS A 76 -12.28 -5.43 -4.76
C LYS A 76 -11.73 -4.01 -4.81
N ARG A 77 -12.51 -3.10 -5.38
CA ARG A 77 -12.34 -1.66 -5.22
C ARG A 77 -12.92 -1.29 -3.88
N CYS A 78 -12.12 -0.64 -3.05
CA CYS A 78 -12.55 -0.14 -1.75
C CYS A 78 -12.22 1.35 -1.63
N GLU A 79 -12.90 2.03 -0.72
CA GLU A 79 -12.65 3.42 -0.37
C GLU A 79 -12.21 3.50 1.10
N HIS A 80 -11.08 4.17 1.36
CA HIS A 80 -10.67 4.48 2.73
C HIS A 80 -11.60 5.55 3.32
N LYS A 81 -12.24 5.23 4.45
CA LYS A 81 -13.38 6.02 4.95
C LYS A 81 -13.03 7.46 5.29
N SER A 82 -11.88 7.70 5.90
CA SER A 82 -11.46 9.04 6.34
C SER A 82 -10.86 9.88 5.22
N THR A 83 -9.99 9.29 4.39
CA THR A 83 -9.27 10.03 3.34
C THR A 83 -9.98 10.03 1.99
N LYS A 84 -11.03 9.22 1.83
CA LYS A 84 -11.73 9.01 0.55
C LYS A 84 -10.84 8.45 -0.57
N ARG A 85 -9.64 7.94 -0.22
CA ARG A 85 -8.73 7.34 -1.19
C ARG A 85 -9.32 6.03 -1.72
N THR A 86 -9.40 5.91 -3.04
CA THR A 86 -9.76 4.65 -3.72
C THR A 86 -8.55 3.72 -3.76
N VAL A 87 -8.77 2.45 -3.42
CA VAL A 87 -7.74 1.41 -3.35
C VAL A 87 -8.24 0.10 -3.97
N ALA A 88 -7.32 -0.78 -4.34
CA ALA A 88 -7.60 -2.17 -4.67
C ALA A 88 -7.27 -3.06 -3.46
N VAL A 89 -8.16 -3.98 -3.11
CA VAL A 89 -7.98 -4.89 -1.97
C VAL A 89 -8.08 -6.32 -2.45
N LYS A 90 -6.99 -7.09 -2.33
CA LYS A 90 -6.97 -8.54 -2.59
C LYS A 90 -7.30 -9.28 -1.30
N LEU A 91 -8.45 -9.93 -1.27
CA LEU A 91 -8.95 -10.75 -0.16
C LEU A 91 -8.60 -12.21 -0.42
N VAL A 92 -7.56 -12.73 0.24
CA VAL A 92 -7.11 -14.13 0.14
C VAL A 92 -7.82 -14.99 1.17
N ASN A 93 -8.51 -16.04 0.74
CA ASN A 93 -9.31 -16.88 1.63
C ASN A 93 -8.44 -17.75 2.54
N LYS A 94 -8.62 -17.62 3.86
CA LYS A 94 -7.88 -18.39 4.88
C LYS A 94 -8.05 -19.90 4.79
N LYS A 95 -9.17 -20.37 4.22
CA LYS A 95 -9.43 -21.80 3.99
C LYS A 95 -8.58 -22.37 2.85
N LEU A 96 -8.09 -21.51 1.96
CA LEU A 96 -7.37 -21.92 0.75
C LEU A 96 -5.86 -21.66 0.84
N MET A 97 -5.43 -20.69 1.64
CA MET A 97 -4.02 -20.32 1.76
C MET A 97 -3.67 -19.91 3.19
N LYS A 98 -2.52 -20.39 3.70
CA LYS A 98 -2.04 -20.09 5.05
C LYS A 98 -1.32 -18.74 5.10
N ARG A 99 -1.33 -18.09 6.27
CA ARG A 99 -0.64 -16.80 6.52
C ARG A 99 0.81 -16.79 6.05
N ASP A 100 1.57 -17.84 6.32
CA ASP A 100 2.99 -17.92 5.96
C ASP A 100 3.21 -17.89 4.45
N GLN A 101 2.34 -18.56 3.68
CA GLN A 101 2.40 -18.54 2.23
C GLN A 101 2.09 -17.14 1.68
N VAL A 102 1.06 -16.48 2.23
CA VAL A 102 0.72 -15.10 1.84
C VAL A 102 1.85 -14.14 2.20
N THR A 103 2.46 -14.31 3.38
CA THR A 103 3.59 -13.49 3.86
C THR A 103 4.83 -13.69 2.98
N GLN A 104 5.08 -14.93 2.54
CA GLN A 104 6.15 -15.24 1.61
C GLN A 104 5.92 -14.56 0.25
N GLU A 105 4.70 -14.58 -0.30
CA GLU A 105 4.36 -13.86 -1.53
C GLU A 105 4.58 -12.35 -1.39
N LEU A 106 4.14 -11.75 -0.28
CA LEU A 106 4.36 -10.34 0.02
C LEU A 106 5.85 -9.99 0.09
N SER A 107 6.66 -10.88 0.66
CA SER A 107 8.12 -10.67 0.71
C SER A 107 8.77 -10.63 -0.67
N LEU A 108 8.23 -11.39 -1.64
CA LEU A 108 8.70 -11.38 -3.02
C LEU A 108 8.27 -10.08 -3.72
N LEU A 109 7.01 -9.68 -3.52
CA LEU A 109 6.48 -8.42 -4.06
C LEU A 109 7.31 -7.21 -3.60
N GLN A 110 7.66 -7.15 -2.31
CA GLN A 110 8.47 -6.05 -1.77
C GLN A 110 9.90 -6.04 -2.30
N ARG A 111 10.49 -7.21 -2.59
CA ARG A 111 11.83 -7.30 -3.19
C ARG A 111 11.86 -6.90 -4.66
N LEU A 112 10.72 -6.91 -5.34
CA LEU A 112 10.62 -6.61 -6.77
C LEU A 112 10.38 -5.13 -7.07
N GLN A 113 10.36 -4.22 -6.08
CA GLN A 113 10.01 -2.80 -6.23
C GLN A 113 10.57 -2.15 -7.51
N HIS A 114 9.68 -1.95 -8.49
CA HIS A 114 9.90 -1.26 -9.75
C HIS A 114 8.80 -0.21 -9.90
N THR A 115 9.10 0.91 -10.56
CA THR A 115 8.21 2.08 -10.79
C THR A 115 6.87 1.76 -11.50
N HIS A 116 6.64 0.49 -11.86
CA HIS A 116 5.42 0.00 -12.52
C HIS A 116 4.76 -1.18 -11.79
N LEU A 117 5.22 -1.52 -10.59
CA LEU A 117 4.63 -2.58 -9.77
C LEU A 117 3.71 -1.98 -8.72
N VAL A 118 2.64 -2.72 -8.44
CA VAL A 118 1.60 -2.31 -7.51
C VAL A 118 2.15 -2.13 -6.10
N THR A 119 1.99 -0.93 -5.55
CA THR A 119 2.43 -0.60 -4.18
C THR A 119 1.49 -1.25 -3.15
N LEU A 120 2.05 -2.04 -2.23
CA LEU A 120 1.35 -2.49 -1.02
C LEU A 120 1.25 -1.32 -0.03
N LEU A 121 0.04 -0.96 0.37
CA LEU A 121 -0.22 0.15 1.28
C LEU A 121 -0.42 -0.31 2.71
N ASP A 122 -1.12 -1.45 2.90
CA ASP A 122 -1.45 -1.97 4.22
C ASP A 122 -1.86 -3.45 4.16
N THR A 123 -1.91 -4.11 5.31
CA THR A 123 -2.34 -5.50 5.43
C THR A 123 -3.25 -5.71 6.63
N TYR A 124 -4.38 -6.37 6.41
CA TYR A 124 -5.35 -6.69 7.45
C TYR A 124 -5.65 -8.18 7.50
N GLU A 125 -5.93 -8.67 8.70
CA GLU A 125 -6.50 -9.98 8.93
C GLU A 125 -7.97 -9.81 9.32
N THR A 126 -8.86 -10.43 8.54
CA THR A 126 -10.30 -10.49 8.83
C THR A 126 -10.65 -11.89 9.34
N LEU A 127 -11.90 -12.11 9.75
CA LEU A 127 -12.37 -13.44 10.17
C LEU A 127 -12.13 -14.52 9.10
N SER A 128 -12.27 -14.19 7.82
CA SER A 128 -12.26 -15.17 6.72
C SER A 128 -11.09 -15.03 5.74
N SER A 129 -10.41 -13.88 5.75
CA SER A 129 -9.46 -13.52 4.69
C SER A 129 -8.25 -12.73 5.19
N TYR A 130 -7.15 -12.84 4.47
CA TYR A 130 -6.03 -11.91 4.51
C TYR A 130 -6.28 -10.82 3.46
N ALA A 131 -6.40 -9.56 3.89
CA ALA A 131 -6.70 -8.43 3.03
C ALA A 131 -5.42 -7.63 2.74
N LEU A 132 -5.03 -7.57 1.47
CA LEU A 132 -3.87 -6.84 1.00
C LEU A 132 -4.34 -5.53 0.35
N VAL A 133 -4.12 -4.40 1.02
CA VAL A 133 -4.51 -3.08 0.53
C VAL A 133 -3.42 -2.57 -0.40
N MET A 134 -3.81 -2.21 -1.61
CA MET A 134 -2.90 -1.86 -2.69
C MET A 134 -3.34 -0.56 -3.36
N GLU A 135 -2.37 0.15 -3.92
CA GLU A 135 -2.63 1.32 -4.73
C GLU A 135 -3.51 0.99 -5.94
N MET A 136 -4.56 1.79 -6.16
CA MET A 136 -5.35 1.75 -7.38
C MET A 136 -4.57 2.54 -8.45
N VAL A 137 -4.37 1.97 -9.63
CA VAL A 137 -3.77 2.69 -10.77
C VAL A 137 -4.78 2.79 -11.90
N ASP A 138 -4.96 4.01 -12.37
CA ASP A 138 -6.07 4.54 -13.15
C ASP A 138 -5.92 4.28 -14.66
N GLN A 139 -4.79 3.73 -15.08
CA GLN A 139 -4.50 3.43 -16.48
C GLN A 139 -4.99 2.01 -16.75
N GLY A 140 -5.92 1.83 -17.70
CA GLY A 140 -6.68 0.60 -18.01
C GLY A 140 -5.92 -0.71 -18.24
N HIS A 141 -4.62 -0.77 -17.94
CA HIS A 141 -3.77 -1.95 -17.92
C HIS A 141 -3.59 -2.56 -16.51
N LEU A 142 -3.72 -1.80 -15.41
CA LEU A 142 -3.35 -2.32 -14.08
C LEU A 142 -4.37 -3.27 -13.46
N LEU A 143 -5.67 -3.09 -13.75
CA LEU A 143 -6.70 -4.07 -13.37
C LEU A 143 -6.41 -5.46 -13.97
N TYR A 144 -5.90 -5.48 -15.21
CA TYR A 144 -5.45 -6.71 -15.83
C TYR A 144 -4.27 -7.32 -15.07
N TYR A 145 -3.31 -6.52 -14.59
CA TYR A 145 -2.19 -7.00 -13.77
C TYR A 145 -2.60 -7.50 -12.39
N ILE A 146 -3.47 -6.81 -11.63
CA ILE A 146 -3.87 -7.26 -10.28
C ILE A 146 -4.70 -8.56 -10.37
N VAL A 147 -5.60 -8.64 -11.36
CA VAL A 147 -6.42 -9.84 -11.60
C VAL A 147 -5.57 -10.97 -12.20
N SER A 148 -4.63 -10.67 -13.09
CA SER A 148 -3.69 -11.67 -13.62
C SER A 148 -2.72 -12.16 -12.56
N TRP A 149 -2.29 -11.35 -11.58
CA TRP A 149 -1.56 -11.83 -10.40
C TRP A 149 -2.40 -12.76 -9.51
N GLY A 150 -3.73 -12.66 -9.58
CA GLY A 150 -4.65 -13.70 -9.07
C GLY A 150 -4.48 -15.06 -9.76
N ASN A 151 -3.92 -15.09 -10.97
CA ASN A 151 -3.50 -16.28 -11.71
C ASN A 151 -1.97 -16.55 -11.60
N VAL A 152 -1.12 -15.53 -11.42
CA VAL A 152 0.35 -15.68 -11.27
C VAL A 152 0.77 -16.14 -9.86
N ALA A 153 -0.18 -16.25 -8.91
CA ALA A 153 -0.05 -17.16 -7.77
C ALA A 153 0.08 -18.66 -8.18
N THR A 154 0.22 -18.95 -9.49
CA THR A 154 0.54 -20.27 -10.06
C THR A 154 1.95 -20.34 -10.66
N LEU A 155 2.86 -19.40 -10.38
CA LEU A 155 4.30 -19.69 -10.49
C LEU A 155 4.82 -20.28 -9.17
N LEU A 156 4.12 -21.33 -8.71
CA LEU A 156 4.59 -22.62 -8.18
C LEU A 156 3.39 -23.53 -7.85
#